data_AF-A0A530K1L5-F1
#
_entry.id   AF-A0A530K1L5-F1
#
_cell.length_a   1.000
_cell.length_b   1.000
_cell.length_c   1.000
_cell.angle_alpha   90.00
_cell.angle_beta   90.00
_cell.angle_gamma   90.00
#
_symmetry.space_group_name_H-M   'P 1'
#
loop_
_entity.id
_entity.type
_entity.pdbx_description
1 polymer ?
#
loop_
_entity_poly.entity_id
_entity_poly.type
_entity_poly.pdbx_seq_one_letter_code
_entity_poly.pdbx_strand_id
1 'polypeptide(L)' 'EATIRQRAMRAYLDVPVVQAQLGRHAGLVGAASLVLFDDVGTFATRMPVGPSTFPDTRRDFNG' A
#
# COMPACT_ATOMS: atom_id res chain seq x y z
N GLU A 1 -20.35 -2.64 -9.91
CA GLU A 1 -21.43 -1.93 -9.18
C GLU A 1 -21.99 -2.68 -7.95
N ALA A 2 -22.24 -4.00 -8.03
CA ALA A 2 -22.90 -4.75 -6.96
C ALA A 2 -22.26 -4.58 -5.57
N THR A 3 -20.93 -4.63 -5.48
CA THR A 3 -20.22 -4.52 -4.19
C THR A 3 -20.38 -3.16 -3.53
N ILE A 4 -20.45 -2.07 -4.31
CA ILE A 4 -20.61 -0.72 -3.77
C ILE A 4 -22.01 -0.57 -3.17
N ARG A 5 -23.07 -0.98 -3.90
CA ARG A 5 -24.45 -0.87 -3.39
C ARG A 5 -24.72 -1.79 -2.20
N GLN A 6 -24.00 -2.92 -2.12
CA GLN A 6 -24.11 -3.85 -0.99
C GLN A 6 -23.39 -3.37 0.28
N ARG A 7 -22.30 -2.58 0.14
CA ARG A 7 -21.47 -2.14 1.28
C ARG A 7 -21.70 -0.69 1.67
N ALA A 8 -22.17 0.15 0.76
CA ALA A 8 -22.41 1.56 1.04
C ALA A 8 -23.55 1.70 2.05
N MET A 9 -23.33 2.58 3.03
CA MET A 9 -24.40 2.97 3.94
C MET A 9 -25.50 3.66 3.15
N ARG A 10 -26.76 3.48 3.59
CA ARG A 10 -27.96 3.93 2.86
C ARG A 10 -27.91 5.41 2.44
N ALA A 11 -27.27 6.26 3.23
CA ALA A 11 -27.10 7.69 2.94
C ALA A 11 -26.20 8.01 1.73
N TYR A 12 -25.41 7.05 1.24
CA TYR A 12 -24.41 7.26 0.18
C TYR A 12 -24.73 6.49 -1.12
N LEU A 13 -25.91 5.87 -1.21
CA LEU A 13 -26.30 5.10 -2.39
C LEU A 13 -26.56 5.97 -3.63
N ASP A 14 -26.92 7.23 -3.39
CA ASP A 14 -27.33 8.18 -4.44
C ASP A 14 -26.17 9.03 -4.95
N VAL A 15 -24.98 8.87 -4.33
CA VAL A 15 -23.78 9.61 -4.72
C VAL A 15 -23.22 9.02 -6.02
N PRO A 16 -22.97 9.83 -7.06
CA PRO A 16 -22.49 9.34 -8.33
C PRO A 16 -21.09 8.75 -8.22
N VAL A 17 -20.91 7.54 -8.76
CA VAL A 17 -19.61 6.86 -8.80
C VAL A 17 -18.90 7.28 -10.10
N VAL A 18 -17.78 7.99 -9.95
CA VAL A 18 -16.97 8.45 -11.08
C VAL A 18 -15.66 7.67 -11.12
N GLN A 19 -15.20 7.31 -12.32
CA GLN A 19 -13.91 6.66 -12.51
C GLN A 19 -12.77 7.63 -12.22
N ALA A 20 -11.66 7.12 -11.67
CA ALA A 20 -10.49 7.94 -11.46
C ALA A 20 -9.94 8.44 -12.82
N GLN A 21 -9.59 9.72 -12.91
CA GLN A 21 -9.06 10.32 -14.14
C GLN A 21 -7.76 9.63 -14.61
N LEU A 22 -6.98 9.11 -13.66
CA LEU A 22 -5.74 8.37 -13.92
C LEU A 22 -5.95 6.86 -14.14
N GLY A 23 -7.21 6.40 -14.15
CA GLY A 23 -7.59 5.00 -14.32
C GLY A 23 -6.83 4.07 -13.37
N ARG A 24 -6.24 3.02 -13.92
CA ARG A 24 -5.51 1.98 -13.16
C ARG A 24 -4.28 2.50 -12.39
N HIS A 25 -3.74 3.64 -12.79
CA HIS A 25 -2.54 4.20 -12.18
C HIS A 25 -2.84 5.09 -10.97
N ALA A 26 -4.11 5.45 -10.75
CA ALA A 26 -4.52 6.34 -9.66
C ALA A 26 -4.05 5.82 -8.29
N GLY A 27 -4.09 4.49 -8.07
CA GLY A 27 -3.62 3.89 -6.82
C GLY A 27 -2.12 4.06 -6.59
N LEU A 28 -1.30 3.82 -7.62
CA LEU A 28 0.16 3.95 -7.53
C LEU A 28 0.57 5.41 -7.35
N VAL A 29 -0.02 6.32 -8.12
CA VAL A 29 0.30 7.75 -8.03
C VAL A 29 -0.13 8.31 -6.68
N GLY A 30 -1.31 7.93 -6.16
CA GLY A 30 -1.74 8.30 -4.81
C GLY A 30 -0.78 7.80 -3.73
N ALA A 31 -0.35 6.53 -3.79
CA ALA A 31 0.63 5.98 -2.85
C ALA A 31 1.99 6.68 -2.93
N ALA A 32 2.47 6.96 -4.15
CA ALA A 32 3.70 7.72 -4.35
C ALA A 32 3.59 9.14 -3.79
N SER A 33 2.47 9.83 -4.00
CA SER A 33 2.23 11.15 -3.40
C SER A 33 2.27 11.12 -1.88
N LEU A 34 1.67 10.10 -1.24
CA LEU A 34 1.75 9.97 0.21
C LEU A 34 3.19 9.83 0.70
N VAL A 35 4.07 9.12 -0.02
CA VAL A 35 5.49 8.95 0.34
C VAL A 35 6.33 10.19 0.04
N LEU A 36 6.10 10.82 -1.11
CA LEU A 36 6.87 11.97 -1.58
C LEU A 36 6.54 13.26 -0.80
N PHE A 37 5.31 13.37 -0.29
CA PHE A 37 4.85 14.50 0.50
C PHE A 37 4.70 14.14 2.00
N ASP A 38 5.27 13.02 2.47
CA ASP A 38 5.32 12.62 3.90
C ASP A 38 6.32 13.47 4.72
N ASP A 39 6.42 14.77 4.45
CA ASP A 39 7.17 15.70 5.30
C ASP A 39 6.30 16.21 6.47
N VAL A 40 5.54 15.28 7.08
CA VAL A 40 5.15 15.28 8.50
C VAL A 40 5.54 13.91 9.12
N GLY A 41 6.66 13.33 8.67
CA GLY A 41 7.69 12.77 9.56
C GLY A 41 7.41 11.52 10.40
N THR A 42 6.68 10.48 9.96
CA THR A 42 6.62 9.23 10.78
C THR A 42 6.51 7.89 10.04
N PHE A 43 6.08 7.76 8.79
CA PHE A 43 5.80 6.41 8.25
C PHE A 43 6.99 5.69 7.60
N ALA A 44 7.86 6.38 6.86
CA ALA A 44 9.04 5.73 6.25
C ALA A 44 10.13 5.36 7.29
N THR A 45 10.22 6.10 8.41
CA THR A 45 11.25 5.91 9.45
C THR A 45 11.01 4.70 10.36
N ARG A 46 9.84 4.05 10.30
CA ARG A 46 9.51 2.90 11.17
C ARG A 46 9.37 1.57 10.44
N MET A 47 10.02 1.40 9.28
CA MET A 47 10.39 0.05 8.83
C MET A 47 11.72 -0.32 9.50
N PRO A 48 11.75 -1.13 10.58
CA PRO A 48 13.00 -1.75 10.99
C PRO A 48 13.39 -2.72 9.87
N VAL A 49 14.29 -2.29 8.99
CA VAL A 49 15.15 -3.22 8.26
C VAL A 49 16.01 -3.89 9.34
N GLY A 50 15.46 -4.95 9.94
CA GLY A 50 16.25 -5.88 10.72
C GLY A 50 17.29 -6.53 9.80
N PRO A 51 18.45 -6.97 10.34
CA PRO A 51 19.41 -7.73 9.57
C PRO A 51 18.68 -8.94 8.98
N SER A 52 18.82 -9.11 7.66
CA SER A 52 18.26 -10.22 6.88
C SER A 52 18.28 -11.54 7.68
N THR A 53 17.11 -12.10 7.96
CA THR A 53 16.95 -13.42 8.57
C THR A 53 17.16 -14.57 7.57
N PHE A 54 17.89 -14.33 6.47
CA PHE A 54 18.37 -15.42 5.64
C PHE A 54 19.40 -16.21 6.47
N PRO A 55 19.14 -17.48 6.82
CA PRO A 55 20.15 -18.26 7.51
C PRO A 55 21.27 -18.54 6.50
N ASP A 56 22.42 -17.91 6.73
CA ASP A 56 23.68 -18.29 6.10
C ASP A 56 24.02 -19.71 6.59
N THR A 57 23.55 -20.71 5.84
CA THR A 57 23.92 -22.10 6.05
C THR A 57 25.25 -22.34 5.35
N ARG A 58 26.32 -21.75 5.89
CA ARG A 58 27.69 -22.12 5.56
C ARG A 58 27.94 -23.52 6.11
N ARG A 59 27.66 -24.55 5.32
CA ARG A 59 28.17 -25.92 5.52
C ARG A 59 29.69 -25.89 5.31
N ASP A 60 30.43 -25.81 6.40
CA ASP A 60 31.81 -26.25 6.49
C ASP A 60 31.85 -27.80 6.45
N PHE A 61 31.88 -28.35 5.24
CA PHE A 61 32.38 -29.72 5.03
C PHE A 61 33.91 -29.62 5.01
N ASN A 62 34.55 -29.93 6.13
CA ASN A 62 35.99 -30.14 6.17
C ASN A 62 36.28 -31.64 5.98
N GLY A 63 37.01 -31.96 4.91
CA GLY A 63 37.57 -33.28 4.62
C GLY A 63 39.02 -33.40 5.09
#